data_AF-A0A945X3F4-F1
#
_entry.id   AF-A0A945X3F4-F1
#
_cell.length_a   1.000
_cell.length_b   1.000
_cell.length_c   1.000
_cell.angle_alpha   90.00
_cell.angle_beta   90.00
_cell.angle_gamma   90.00
#
_symmetry.space_group_name_H-M   'P 1'
#
loop_
_entity.id
_entity.type
_entity.pdbx_description
1 polymer ?
#
loop_
_entity_poly.entity_id
_entity_poly.type
_entity_poly.pdbx_seq_one_letter_code
_entity_poly.pdbx_strand_id
1 'polypeptide(L)'
;MHDHPIWRQLFIAVFVFTGVLGGGLSVLAGEDSDVRKSWEKQARLYRRTQSELAKRNVSVRDRFVVLYRYVAEKNRQDEQRNKRLAIKCVEKADEQREESKSAKYVKAAKAFKRCADYNVEVWEAHRKGDSATMTTALEGIVKMESVITDCLGKCPRRDWLTPRELGKYIRIQAAKKQANRRG
;
A
#
# COMPACT_ATOMS: atom_id res chain seq x y z
N MET A 1 35.33 23.70 23.82
CA MET A 1 34.41 23.44 24.93
C MET A 1 33.20 24.34 24.72
N HIS A 2 32.01 23.90 24.32
CA HIS A 2 31.33 22.63 24.52
C HIS A 2 30.68 22.14 23.21
N ASP A 3 31.02 20.93 22.81
CA ASP A 3 30.25 20.12 21.87
C ASP A 3 28.94 19.70 22.54
N HIS A 4 27.80 20.06 21.95
CA HIS A 4 26.49 19.50 22.31
C HIS A 4 26.05 18.50 21.21
N PRO A 5 26.15 17.17 21.46
CA PRO A 5 25.75 16.16 20.50
C PRO A 5 24.28 15.77 20.72
N ILE A 6 23.33 16.68 20.47
CA ILE A 6 21.88 16.38 20.61
C ILE A 6 21.23 16.07 19.25
N TRP A 7 21.84 16.48 18.13
CA TRP A 7 21.28 16.29 16.79
C TRP A 7 21.59 14.93 16.15
N ARG A 8 22.39 14.07 16.83
CA ARG A 8 22.78 12.74 16.33
C ARG A 8 21.98 11.57 16.91
N GLN A 9 21.02 11.81 17.81
CA GLN A 9 20.21 10.77 18.45
C GLN A 9 18.73 10.75 18.07
N LEU A 10 18.24 11.69 17.26
CA LEU A 10 16.97 11.53 16.56
C LEU A 10 17.24 10.88 15.19
N PHE A 11 16.42 9.93 14.78
CA PHE A 11 16.46 9.18 13.51
C PHE A 11 17.16 7.82 13.48
N ILE A 12 17.26 7.15 14.63
CA ILE A 12 16.99 5.71 14.66
C ILE A 12 15.56 5.54 15.14
N ALA A 13 14.59 5.75 14.24
CA ALA A 13 13.24 5.25 14.48
C ALA A 13 13.26 3.74 14.25
N VAL A 14 13.67 3.05 15.31
CA VAL A 14 13.44 1.63 15.58
C VAL A 14 11.96 1.34 15.31
N PHE A 15 11.66 0.66 14.20
CA PHE A 15 10.35 0.05 13.99
C PHE A 15 10.25 -1.19 14.89
N VAL A 16 9.95 -1.00 16.18
CA VAL A 16 9.59 -2.05 17.13
C VAL A 16 8.13 -1.89 17.53
N PHE A 17 7.34 -2.84 17.02
CA PHE A 17 6.15 -3.47 17.59
C PHE A 17 5.25 -2.70 18.58
N THR A 18 4.01 -2.48 18.15
CA THR A 18 2.83 -2.94 18.91
C THR A 18 1.84 -3.60 17.94
N GLY A 19 1.34 -4.76 18.36
CA GLY A 19 0.49 -5.63 17.58
C GLY A 19 -0.93 -5.07 17.44
N VAL A 20 -1.40 -5.04 16.20
CA VAL A 20 -2.81 -5.30 15.88
C VAL A 20 -2.79 -6.34 14.77
N LEU A 21 -3.16 -7.55 15.17
CA LEU A 21 -3.41 -8.72 14.35
C LEU A 21 -4.48 -8.41 13.29
N GLY A 22 -4.31 -8.92 12.06
CA GLY A 22 -5.46 -9.24 11.21
C GLY A 22 -5.36 -8.90 9.71
N GLY A 23 -4.86 -7.73 9.30
CA GLY A 23 -5.19 -7.24 7.95
C GLY A 23 -4.14 -7.38 6.84
N GLY A 24 -2.84 -7.48 7.17
CA GLY A 24 -1.79 -7.16 6.19
C GLY A 24 -0.95 -8.32 5.63
N LEU A 25 -1.17 -9.56 6.09
CA LEU A 25 -0.35 -10.71 5.65
C LEU A 25 -1.05 -11.64 4.65
N SER A 26 -2.38 -11.61 4.58
CA SER A 26 -3.17 -12.47 3.68
C SER A 26 -2.92 -12.18 2.20
N VAL A 27 -2.29 -11.05 1.89
CA VAL A 27 -1.88 -10.65 0.53
C VAL A 27 -0.69 -11.50 0.04
N LEU A 28 0.15 -12.09 0.91
CA LEU A 28 1.38 -12.78 0.48
C LEU A 28 1.24 -14.29 0.18
N ALA A 29 0.06 -14.89 0.36
CA ALA A 29 -0.16 -16.32 0.18
C ALA A 29 -1.11 -16.59 -1.00
N GLY A 30 -0.61 -17.27 -2.04
CA GLY A 30 -1.43 -17.75 -3.17
C GLY A 30 -1.60 -16.78 -4.34
N GLU A 31 -0.71 -15.79 -4.48
CA GLU A 31 -0.87 -14.78 -5.53
C GLU A 31 -0.38 -15.19 -6.91
N ASP A 32 -1.10 -14.63 -7.89
CA ASP A 32 -0.84 -14.71 -9.32
C ASP A 32 0.59 -14.27 -9.67
N SER A 33 1.20 -14.95 -10.65
CA SER A 33 2.61 -14.74 -11.01
C SER A 33 2.92 -13.29 -11.41
N ASP A 34 1.93 -12.59 -11.99
CA ASP A 34 2.10 -11.22 -12.47
C ASP A 34 2.03 -10.16 -11.37
N VAL A 35 1.19 -10.36 -10.34
CA VAL A 35 1.14 -9.47 -9.17
C VAL A 35 2.49 -9.51 -8.44
N ARG A 36 3.02 -10.72 -8.26
CA ARG A 36 4.33 -10.93 -7.65
C ARG A 36 5.45 -10.24 -8.46
N LYS A 37 5.45 -10.35 -9.79
CA LYS A 37 6.44 -9.65 -10.64
C LYS A 37 6.37 -8.13 -10.45
N SER A 38 5.17 -7.56 -10.32
CA SER A 38 5.02 -6.12 -10.07
C SER A 38 5.56 -5.71 -8.69
N TRP A 39 5.34 -6.51 -7.64
CA TRP A 39 5.93 -6.24 -6.34
C TRP A 39 7.45 -6.37 -6.33
N GLU A 40 8.00 -7.36 -7.03
CA GLU A 40 9.44 -7.51 -7.21
C GLU A 40 10.03 -6.32 -7.98
N LYS A 41 9.32 -5.81 -9.00
CA LYS A 41 9.67 -4.58 -9.70
C LYS A 41 9.68 -3.39 -8.75
N GLN A 42 8.63 -3.20 -7.95
CA GLN A 42 8.55 -2.13 -6.96
C GLN A 42 9.70 -2.21 -5.93
N ALA A 43 9.97 -3.40 -5.38
CA ALA A 43 11.06 -3.62 -4.42
C ALA A 43 12.45 -3.37 -5.02
N ARG A 44 12.65 -3.69 -6.30
CA ARG A 44 13.89 -3.34 -7.02
C ARG A 44 14.04 -1.83 -7.19
N LEU A 45 12.99 -1.15 -7.65
CA LEU A 45 12.98 0.31 -7.80
C LEU A 45 13.26 1.00 -6.47
N TYR A 46 12.56 0.60 -5.40
CA TYR A 46 12.75 1.15 -4.07
C TYR A 46 14.19 1.05 -3.58
N ARG A 47 14.81 -0.13 -3.67
CA ARG A 47 16.21 -0.34 -3.26
C ARG A 47 17.20 0.49 -4.07
N ARG A 48 17.01 0.56 -5.39
CA ARG A 48 17.84 1.38 -6.28
C ARG A 48 17.74 2.85 -5.89
N THR A 49 16.52 3.36 -5.76
CA THR A 49 16.26 4.74 -5.37
C THR A 49 16.85 5.06 -4.00
N GLN A 50 16.69 4.19 -3.00
CA GLN A 50 17.32 4.40 -1.69
C GLN A 50 18.85 4.49 -1.77
N SER A 51 19.49 3.62 -2.56
CA SER A 51 20.96 3.65 -2.74
C SER A 51 21.42 4.93 -3.44
N GLU A 52 20.70 5.40 -4.45
CA GLU A 52 20.99 6.65 -5.15
C GLU A 52 20.80 7.88 -4.26
N LEU A 53 19.72 7.90 -3.45
CA LEU A 53 19.43 8.97 -2.49
C LEU A 53 20.40 8.99 -1.31
N ALA A 54 20.96 7.84 -0.91
CA ALA A 54 21.98 7.78 0.14
C ALA A 54 23.29 8.47 -0.26
N LYS A 55 23.60 8.52 -1.56
CA LYS A 55 24.81 9.15 -2.12
C LYS A 55 24.68 10.66 -2.32
N ARG A 56 23.51 11.24 -2.03
CA ARG A 56 23.17 12.63 -2.34
C ARG A 56 22.61 13.34 -1.11
N ASN A 57 22.88 14.64 -0.96
CA ASN A 57 22.26 15.45 0.08
C ASN A 57 20.88 15.95 -0.38
N VAL A 58 19.90 15.04 -0.39
CA VAL A 58 18.54 15.31 -0.89
C VAL A 58 17.61 15.67 0.27
N SER A 59 16.72 16.64 0.07
CA SER A 59 15.71 17.04 1.05
C SER A 59 14.76 15.88 1.38
N VAL A 60 14.16 15.88 2.58
CA VAL A 60 13.19 14.84 2.99
C VAL A 60 12.00 14.78 2.02
N ARG A 61 11.52 15.93 1.56
CA ARG A 61 10.42 16.05 0.60
C ARG A 61 10.78 15.40 -0.74
N ASP A 62 11.95 15.68 -1.29
CA ASP A 62 12.36 15.12 -2.58
C ASP A 62 12.60 13.62 -2.49
N ARG A 63 13.15 13.13 -1.36
CA ARG A 63 13.26 11.68 -1.12
C ARG A 63 11.88 11.02 -1.12
N PHE A 64 10.90 11.62 -0.47
CA PHE A 64 9.53 11.14 -0.48
C PHE A 64 8.95 11.12 -1.91
N VAL A 65 9.00 12.22 -2.65
CA VAL A 65 8.46 12.27 -4.02
C VAL A 65 9.06 11.19 -4.91
N VAL A 66 10.38 10.97 -4.85
CA VAL A 66 11.04 9.97 -5.70
C VAL A 66 10.71 8.54 -5.25
N LEU A 67 10.73 8.25 -3.94
CA LEU A 67 10.47 6.90 -3.43
C LEU A 67 9.02 6.45 -3.66
N TYR A 68 8.09 7.38 -3.63
CA TYR A 68 6.65 7.10 -3.65
C TYR A 68 6.02 7.23 -5.04
N ARG A 69 6.78 7.67 -6.05
CA ARG A 69 6.31 7.86 -7.43
C ARG A 69 5.61 6.61 -8.00
N TYR A 70 6.19 5.42 -7.78
CA TYR A 70 5.61 4.18 -8.28
C TYR A 70 4.21 3.93 -7.70
N VAL A 71 4.06 4.12 -6.39
CA VAL A 71 2.78 3.93 -5.69
C VAL A 71 1.76 4.96 -6.16
N ALA A 72 2.16 6.22 -6.30
CA ALA A 72 1.29 7.28 -6.77
C ALA A 72 0.74 7.02 -8.20
N GLU A 73 1.62 6.61 -9.12
CA GLU A 73 1.21 6.27 -10.50
C GLU A 73 0.24 5.08 -10.54
N LYS A 74 0.47 4.06 -9.71
CA LYS A 74 -0.44 2.92 -9.60
C LYS A 74 -1.78 3.28 -9.01
N ASN A 75 -1.81 4.17 -8.01
CA ASN A 75 -3.07 4.69 -7.46
C ASN A 75 -3.88 5.45 -8.51
N ARG A 76 -3.23 6.26 -9.35
CA ARG A 76 -3.89 6.94 -10.47
C ARG A 76 -4.59 5.96 -11.44
N GLN A 77 -3.98 4.80 -11.69
CA GLN A 77 -4.57 3.74 -12.53
C GLN A 77 -5.73 3.03 -11.79
N ASP A 78 -5.56 2.79 -10.50
CA ASP A 78 -6.52 2.07 -9.65
C ASP A 78 -7.80 2.85 -9.39
N GLU A 79 -7.79 4.19 -9.46
CA GLU A 79 -8.98 5.03 -9.33
C GLU A 79 -10.11 4.55 -10.25
N GLN A 80 -9.82 4.44 -11.54
CA GLN A 80 -10.81 4.05 -12.54
C GLN A 80 -11.23 2.59 -12.38
N ARG A 81 -10.30 1.71 -12.00
CA ARG A 81 -10.61 0.31 -11.68
C ARG A 81 -11.62 0.23 -10.53
N ASN A 82 -11.37 0.96 -9.45
CA ASN A 82 -12.21 0.94 -8.25
C ASN A 82 -13.58 1.58 -8.51
N LYS A 83 -13.67 2.64 -9.32
CA LYS A 83 -14.96 3.19 -9.79
C LYS A 83 -15.77 2.15 -10.56
N ARG A 84 -15.16 1.43 -11.51
CA ARG A 84 -15.84 0.36 -12.26
C ARG A 84 -16.29 -0.78 -11.36
N LEU A 85 -15.47 -1.18 -10.39
CA LEU A 85 -15.83 -2.24 -9.43
C LEU A 85 -16.97 -1.80 -8.51
N ALA A 86 -17.03 -0.52 -8.12
CA ALA A 86 -18.15 0.01 -7.35
C ALA A 86 -19.47 -0.11 -8.13
N ILE A 87 -19.49 0.29 -9.41
CA ILE A 87 -20.66 0.17 -10.28
C ILE A 87 -21.11 -1.29 -10.40
N LYS A 88 -20.17 -2.21 -10.69
CA LYS A 88 -20.47 -3.65 -10.77
C LYS A 88 -21.05 -4.23 -9.48
N CYS A 89 -20.65 -3.70 -8.32
CA CYS A 89 -21.22 -4.12 -7.05
C CYS A 89 -22.67 -3.62 -6.89
N VAL A 90 -23.00 -2.41 -7.37
CA VAL A 90 -24.39 -1.93 -7.38
C VAL A 90 -25.24 -2.79 -8.30
N GLU A 91 -24.79 -3.03 -9.54
CA GLU A 91 -25.50 -3.91 -10.50
C GLU A 91 -25.78 -5.30 -9.89
N LYS A 92 -24.77 -5.90 -9.25
CA LYS A 92 -24.94 -7.19 -8.56
C LYS A 92 -25.88 -7.12 -7.38
N ALA A 93 -25.95 -6.00 -6.66
CA ALA A 93 -26.85 -5.81 -5.54
C ALA A 93 -28.32 -5.80 -6.00
N ASP A 94 -28.59 -5.17 -7.14
CA ASP A 94 -29.92 -5.08 -7.75
C ASP A 94 -30.39 -6.44 -8.30
N GLU A 95 -29.46 -7.29 -8.74
CA GLU A 95 -29.74 -8.67 -9.17
C GLU A 95 -30.06 -9.63 -8.00
N GLN A 96 -29.75 -9.26 -6.75
CA GLN A 96 -29.98 -10.15 -5.61
C GLN A 96 -31.44 -10.10 -5.15
N ARG A 97 -32.08 -11.28 -5.07
CA ARG A 97 -33.42 -11.42 -4.46
C ARG A 97 -33.41 -11.37 -2.94
N GLU A 98 -32.29 -11.76 -2.31
CA GLU A 98 -32.12 -11.74 -0.86
C GLU A 98 -31.53 -10.41 -0.40
N GLU A 99 -32.23 -9.72 0.49
CA GLU A 99 -31.82 -8.41 1.04
C GLU A 99 -30.43 -8.46 1.69
N SER A 100 -30.13 -9.54 2.43
CA SER A 100 -28.83 -9.70 3.10
C SER A 100 -27.65 -9.80 2.12
N LYS A 101 -27.86 -10.41 0.94
CA LYS A 101 -26.85 -10.50 -0.13
C LYS A 101 -26.74 -9.16 -0.86
N SER A 102 -27.86 -8.51 -1.15
CA SER A 102 -27.88 -7.16 -1.74
C SER A 102 -27.10 -6.16 -0.87
N ALA A 103 -27.36 -6.14 0.44
CA ALA A 103 -26.71 -5.24 1.39
C ALA A 103 -25.17 -5.40 1.43
N LYS A 104 -24.66 -6.64 1.31
CA LYS A 104 -23.21 -6.89 1.24
C LYS A 104 -22.58 -6.25 0.00
N TYR A 105 -23.24 -6.37 -1.15
CA TYR A 105 -22.77 -5.75 -2.39
C TYR A 105 -22.85 -4.23 -2.35
N VAL A 106 -23.92 -3.64 -1.79
CA VAL A 106 -24.00 -2.18 -1.57
C VAL A 106 -22.89 -1.69 -0.66
N LYS A 107 -22.59 -2.40 0.43
CA LYS A 107 -21.50 -2.07 1.34
C LYS A 107 -20.14 -2.13 0.63
N ALA A 108 -19.90 -3.17 -0.17
CA ALA A 108 -18.70 -3.29 -0.98
C ALA A 108 -18.59 -2.17 -2.03
N ALA A 109 -19.69 -1.78 -2.67
CA ALA A 109 -19.73 -0.67 -3.64
C ALA A 109 -19.28 0.65 -2.99
N LYS A 110 -19.81 0.96 -1.80
CA LYS A 110 -19.40 2.15 -1.02
C LYS A 110 -17.90 2.11 -0.68
N ALA A 111 -17.39 0.94 -0.27
CA ALA A 111 -15.97 0.78 0.04
C ALA A 111 -15.09 0.95 -1.21
N PHE A 112 -15.46 0.39 -2.37
CA PHE A 112 -14.74 0.60 -3.63
C PHE A 112 -14.75 2.07 -4.07
N LYS A 113 -15.89 2.76 -3.94
CA LYS A 113 -15.97 4.20 -4.21
C LYS A 113 -14.99 4.96 -3.31
N ARG A 114 -14.95 4.62 -2.02
CA ARG A 114 -14.03 5.25 -1.07
C ARG A 114 -12.56 4.95 -1.36
N CYS A 115 -12.23 3.74 -1.82
CA CYS A 115 -10.89 3.44 -2.34
C CYS A 115 -10.53 4.36 -3.50
N ALA A 116 -11.45 4.60 -4.45
CA ALA A 116 -11.20 5.49 -5.58
C ALA A 116 -10.94 6.93 -5.12
N ASP A 117 -11.68 7.43 -4.14
CA ASP A 117 -11.43 8.76 -3.55
C ASP A 117 -10.02 8.82 -2.93
N TYR A 118 -9.64 7.81 -2.13
CA TYR A 118 -8.29 7.73 -1.57
C TYR A 118 -7.21 7.59 -2.64
N ASN A 119 -7.47 6.91 -3.76
CA ASN A 119 -6.52 6.82 -4.87
C ASN A 119 -6.21 8.21 -5.45
N VAL A 120 -7.22 9.08 -5.57
CA VAL A 120 -7.04 10.49 -5.98
C VAL A 120 -6.25 11.25 -4.94
N GLU A 121 -6.60 11.11 -3.65
CA GLU A 121 -5.88 11.76 -2.55
C GLU A 121 -4.39 11.38 -2.53
N VAL A 122 -4.06 10.10 -2.75
CA VAL A 122 -2.67 9.62 -2.85
C VAL A 122 -1.91 10.31 -3.99
N TRP A 123 -2.52 10.40 -5.17
CA TRP A 123 -1.90 11.04 -6.33
C TRP A 123 -1.66 12.54 -6.11
N GLU A 124 -2.66 13.25 -5.60
CA GLU A 124 -2.56 14.69 -5.37
C GLU A 124 -1.60 15.02 -4.20
N ALA A 125 -1.61 14.22 -3.14
CA ALA A 125 -0.65 14.34 -2.05
C ALA A 125 0.79 14.11 -2.52
N HIS A 126 1.02 13.13 -3.40
CA HIS A 126 2.32 12.90 -4.02
C HIS A 126 2.80 14.12 -4.82
N ARG A 127 1.95 14.72 -5.66
CA ARG A 127 2.28 15.92 -6.43
C ARG A 127 2.66 17.11 -5.55
N LYS A 128 1.99 17.26 -4.40
CA LYS A 128 2.25 18.33 -3.42
C LYS A 128 3.47 18.03 -2.55
N GLY A 129 3.91 16.77 -2.48
CA GLY A 129 4.93 16.31 -1.53
C GLY A 129 4.39 16.23 -0.09
N ASP A 130 3.07 16.07 0.07
CA ASP A 130 2.40 15.95 1.35
C ASP A 130 2.40 14.50 1.83
N SER A 131 3.43 14.15 2.59
CA SER A 131 3.60 12.79 3.09
C SER A 131 2.55 12.35 4.12
N ALA A 132 1.98 13.29 4.86
CA ALA A 132 0.98 12.99 5.89
C ALA A 132 -0.33 12.56 5.23
N THR A 133 -0.84 13.37 4.30
CA THR A 133 -2.06 13.05 3.54
C THR A 133 -1.90 11.75 2.75
N MET A 134 -0.77 11.55 2.08
CA MET A 134 -0.53 10.30 1.33
C MET A 134 -0.56 9.08 2.25
N THR A 135 0.06 9.16 3.43
CA THR A 135 0.08 8.04 4.39
C THR A 135 -1.33 7.70 4.87
N THR A 136 -2.10 8.71 5.28
CA THR A 136 -3.49 8.53 5.72
C THR A 136 -4.36 7.93 4.61
N ALA A 137 -4.23 8.39 3.38
CA ALA A 137 -4.99 7.86 2.25
C ALA A 137 -4.62 6.41 1.93
N LEU A 138 -3.34 6.04 1.99
CA LEU A 138 -2.90 4.65 1.83
C LEU A 138 -3.45 3.72 2.91
N GLU A 139 -3.50 4.17 4.16
CA GLU A 139 -4.13 3.43 5.26
C GLU A 139 -5.64 3.30 5.06
N GLY A 140 -6.28 4.37 4.55
CA GLY A 140 -7.68 4.38 4.15
C GLY A 140 -8.01 3.32 3.11
N ILE A 141 -7.17 3.16 2.08
CA ILE A 141 -7.30 2.10 1.07
C ILE A 141 -7.25 0.73 1.73
N VAL A 142 -6.22 0.43 2.52
CA VAL A 142 -6.07 -0.88 3.17
C VAL A 142 -7.26 -1.19 4.08
N LYS A 143 -7.79 -0.20 4.80
CA LYS A 143 -9.00 -0.36 5.62
C LYS A 143 -10.22 -0.72 4.77
N MET A 144 -10.43 -0.04 3.64
CA MET A 144 -11.56 -0.33 2.74
C MET A 144 -11.40 -1.68 2.04
N GLU A 145 -10.18 -2.11 1.72
CA GLU A 145 -9.90 -3.46 1.20
C GLU A 145 -10.31 -4.56 2.18
N SER A 146 -10.09 -4.35 3.49
CA SER A 146 -10.60 -5.24 4.53
C SER A 146 -12.12 -5.31 4.48
N VAL A 147 -12.81 -4.15 4.41
CA VAL A 147 -14.27 -4.11 4.33
C VAL A 147 -14.80 -4.86 3.10
N ILE A 148 -14.15 -4.69 1.95
CA ILE A 148 -14.51 -5.39 0.71
C ILE A 148 -14.32 -6.90 0.88
N THR A 149 -13.20 -7.30 1.48
CA THR A 149 -12.90 -8.72 1.75
C THR A 149 -13.96 -9.34 2.66
N ASP A 150 -14.36 -8.64 3.73
CA ASP A 150 -15.39 -9.12 4.65
C ASP A 150 -16.76 -9.25 3.96
N CYS A 151 -17.06 -8.39 2.98
CA CYS A 151 -18.31 -8.42 2.24
C CYS A 151 -18.34 -9.49 1.15
N LEU A 152 -17.23 -9.64 0.41
CA LEU A 152 -17.17 -10.43 -0.84
C LEU A 152 -16.32 -11.71 -0.72
N GLY A 153 -15.67 -11.94 0.41
CA GLY A 153 -14.77 -13.07 0.67
C GLY A 153 -13.46 -13.03 -0.11
N LYS A 154 -13.16 -11.94 -0.83
CA LYS A 154 -11.96 -11.80 -1.67
C LYS A 154 -11.37 -10.40 -1.55
N CYS A 155 -10.07 -10.33 -1.30
CA CYS A 155 -9.33 -9.09 -1.28
C CYS A 155 -9.16 -8.52 -2.69
N PRO A 156 -9.40 -7.20 -2.89
CA PRO A 156 -9.06 -6.54 -4.15
C PRO A 156 -7.58 -6.72 -4.49
N ARG A 157 -7.28 -7.18 -5.71
CA ARG A 157 -5.90 -7.37 -6.16
C ARG A 157 -5.26 -6.02 -6.48
N ARG A 158 -4.23 -5.64 -5.72
CA ARG A 158 -3.32 -4.54 -6.05
C ARG A 158 -1.97 -5.07 -6.49
N ASP A 159 -1.47 -4.56 -7.60
CA ASP A 159 -0.14 -4.88 -8.12
C ASP A 159 0.97 -3.98 -7.53
N TRP A 160 0.66 -3.30 -6.43
CA TRP A 160 1.57 -2.41 -5.71
C TRP A 160 1.36 -2.56 -4.20
N LEU A 161 2.45 -2.33 -3.48
CA LEU A 161 2.52 -2.39 -2.01
C LEU A 161 2.59 -0.98 -1.44
N THR A 162 1.93 -0.76 -0.31
CA THR A 162 2.20 0.39 0.56
C THR A 162 3.64 0.33 1.07
N PRO A 163 4.23 1.43 1.56
CA PRO A 163 5.58 1.41 2.11
C PRO A 163 5.76 0.40 3.25
N ARG A 164 4.74 0.30 4.12
CA ARG A 164 4.73 -0.65 5.24
C ARG A 164 4.73 -2.09 4.75
N GLU A 165 3.90 -2.42 3.76
CA GLU A 165 3.87 -3.75 3.14
C GLU A 165 5.18 -4.05 2.38
N LEU A 166 5.72 -3.08 1.65
CA LEU A 166 6.96 -3.21 0.90
C LEU A 166 8.16 -3.50 1.82
N GLY A 167 8.25 -2.78 2.95
CA GLY A 167 9.27 -3.02 3.96
C GLY A 167 9.21 -4.43 4.53
N LYS A 168 8.01 -4.94 4.83
CA LYS A 168 7.81 -6.33 5.26
C LYS A 168 8.21 -7.32 4.16
N TYR A 169 7.76 -7.08 2.93
CA TYR A 169 8.06 -7.92 1.78
C TYR A 169 9.57 -8.07 1.54
N ILE A 170 10.32 -6.96 1.54
CA ILE A 170 11.78 -6.97 1.35
C ILE A 170 12.47 -7.81 2.43
N ARG A 171 12.06 -7.69 3.70
CA ARG A 171 12.63 -8.48 4.81
C ARG A 171 12.38 -9.97 4.64
N ILE A 172 11.16 -10.36 4.26
CA ILE A 172 10.80 -11.77 4.00
C ILE A 172 11.65 -12.33 2.86
N GLN A 173 11.84 -11.57 1.77
CA GLN A 173 12.68 -12.01 0.65
C GLN A 173 14.15 -12.16 1.04
N ALA A 174 14.68 -11.26 1.89
CA ALA A 174 16.04 -11.36 2.40
C ALA A 174 16.23 -12.61 3.27
N ALA A 175 15.28 -12.89 4.17
CA ALA A 175 15.31 -14.09 5.02
C ALA A 175 15.28 -15.39 4.20
N LYS A 176 14.40 -15.47 3.18
CA LYS A 176 14.34 -16.63 2.26
C LYS A 176 15.66 -16.85 1.53
N LYS A 177 16.29 -15.79 1.04
CA LYS A 177 17.58 -15.88 0.34
C LYS A 177 18.70 -16.35 1.28
N GLN A 178 18.67 -15.97 2.55
CA GLN A 178 19.63 -16.41 3.55
C GLN A 178 19.46 -17.89 3.91
N ALA A 179 18.22 -18.36 4.03
CA ALA A 179 17.91 -19.78 4.27
C ALA A 179 18.41 -20.67 3.12
N ASN A 180 18.14 -20.30 1.87
CA ASN A 180 18.57 -21.06 0.68
C ASN A 180 20.10 -21.05 0.44
N ARG A 181 20.86 -20.22 1.15
CA ARG A 181 22.34 -20.22 1.09
C ARG A 181 22.98 -21.08 2.17
N ARG A 182 22.18 -21.55 3.14
CA ARG A 182 22.63 -22.31 4.31
C ARG A 182 22.21 -23.79 4.27
N GLY A 183 21.27 -24.15 3.40
CA GLY A 183 20.94 -25.53 3.05
C GLY A 183 21.49 -25.84 1.66
#